data_AF-A0A376LEU1-F1
#
_entry.id   AF-A0A376LEU1-F1
#
_cell.length_a   1.000
_cell.length_b   1.000
_cell.length_c   1.000
_cell.angle_alpha   90.00
_cell.angle_beta   90.00
_cell.angle_gamma   90.00
#
_symmetry.space_group_name_H-M   'P 1'
#
loop_
_entity.id
_entity.type
_entity.pdbx_description
1 polymer ?
#
loop_
_entity_poly.entity_id
_entity_poly.type
_entity_poly.pdbx_seq_one_letter_code
_entity_poly.pdbx_strand_id
1 'polypeptide(L)'
;MVCCSPPPFTSSALPGITRDAIIKLAKELGIEVREQVLSRESLYLADEVFMSGTAAEITPVRSVDGIQVGEGRCGPVTKTHPASLLRPLHW
;
A
#
# COMPACT_ATOMS: atom_id res chain seq x y z
N MET A 1 -2.48 -12.03 -9.88
CA MET A 1 -1.09 -11.93 -9.40
C MET A 1 -1.00 -10.59 -8.69
N VAL A 2 -1.09 -10.57 -7.36
CA VAL A 2 -1.13 -9.31 -6.61
C VAL A 2 0.29 -8.91 -6.27
N CYS A 3 0.71 -7.74 -6.72
CA CYS A 3 2.07 -7.23 -6.52
C CYS A 3 2.01 -5.96 -5.68
N CYS A 4 2.81 -5.91 -4.61
CA CYS A 4 3.01 -4.69 -3.82
C CYS A 4 4.09 -3.85 -4.48
N SER A 5 3.74 -2.64 -4.96
CA SER A 5 4.67 -1.80 -5.74
C SER A 5 4.98 -0.46 -5.06
N PRO A 6 5.79 -0.42 -3.99
CA PRO A 6 6.17 0.85 -3.40
C PRO A 6 7.14 1.61 -4.33
N PRO A 7 7.05 2.95 -4.42
CA PRO A 7 7.89 3.72 -5.32
C PRO A 7 9.35 3.78 -4.80
N PRO A 8 10.38 3.77 -5.66
CA PRO A 8 11.78 3.68 -5.22
C PRO A 8 12.20 4.91 -4.40
N PHE A 9 13.27 4.81 -3.62
CA PHE A 9 13.79 5.96 -2.85
C PHE A 9 14.18 7.16 -3.74
N THR A 10 14.44 6.91 -5.02
CA THR A 10 14.73 7.95 -6.02
C THR A 10 13.53 8.81 -6.40
N SER A 11 12.30 8.42 -6.02
CA SER A 11 11.08 9.17 -6.32
C SER A 11 10.68 10.17 -5.23
N SER A 12 11.65 10.70 -4.48
CA SER A 12 11.42 11.58 -3.32
C SER A 12 10.59 10.95 -2.19
N ALA A 13 10.46 9.63 -2.18
CA ALA A 13 9.81 8.89 -1.10
C ALA A 13 10.79 8.76 0.08
N LEU A 14 10.34 9.12 1.28
CA LEU A 14 11.14 8.95 2.49
C LEU A 14 11.46 7.45 2.70
N PRO A 15 12.73 7.11 3.02
CA PRO A 15 13.09 5.76 3.45
C PRO A 15 12.51 5.50 4.84
N GLY A 16 11.25 5.09 4.89
CA GLY A 16 10.52 4.84 6.13
C GLY A 16 10.77 3.45 6.68
N ILE A 17 11.06 3.34 7.98
CA ILE A 17 11.22 2.05 8.67
C ILE A 17 9.96 1.17 8.58
N THR A 18 8.76 1.78 8.54
CA THR A 18 7.49 1.07 8.39
C THR A 18 7.35 0.45 7.01
N ARG A 19 7.82 1.14 5.96
CA ARG A 19 7.86 0.60 4.60
C ARG A 19 8.76 -0.63 4.53
N ASP A 20 9.95 -0.55 5.10
CA ASP A 20 10.90 -1.67 5.08
C ASP A 20 10.34 -2.89 5.82
N ALA A 21 9.64 -2.67 6.94
CA ALA A 21 8.93 -3.73 7.65
C ALA A 21 7.83 -4.36 6.79
N ILE A 22 7.02 -3.54 6.10
CA ILE A 22 5.96 -4.03 5.19
C ILE A 22 6.55 -4.84 4.03
N ILE A 23 7.63 -4.37 3.41
CA ILE A 23 8.28 -5.10 2.31
C ILE A 23 8.80 -6.46 2.78
N LYS A 24 9.38 -6.55 3.99
CA LYS A 24 9.83 -7.81 4.57
C LYS A 24 8.65 -8.75 4.85
N LEU A 25 7.59 -8.24 5.49
CA LEU A 25 6.37 -9.01 5.76
C LEU A 25 5.72 -9.51 4.47
N ALA A 26 5.61 -8.67 3.44
CA ALA A 26 5.06 -9.03 2.15
C ALA A 26 5.85 -10.20 1.52
N LYS A 27 7.19 -10.15 1.57
CA LYS A 27 8.06 -11.24 1.10
C LYS A 27 7.86 -12.53 1.91
N GLU A 28 7.75 -12.44 3.23
CA GLU A 28 7.48 -13.60 4.11
C GLU A 28 6.11 -14.23 3.83
N LEU A 29 5.12 -13.42 3.46
CA LEU A 29 3.77 -13.85 3.09
C LEU A 29 3.68 -14.36 1.64
N GLY A 30 4.80 -14.40 0.90
CA GLY A 30 4.83 -14.84 -0.50
C GLY A 30 4.22 -13.84 -1.50
N ILE A 31 4.05 -12.58 -1.09
CA ILE A 31 3.55 -11.51 -1.94
C ILE A 31 4.73 -10.95 -2.75
N GLU A 32 4.55 -10.84 -4.06
CA GLU A 32 5.58 -10.27 -4.92
C GLU A 32 5.71 -8.76 -4.65
N VAL A 33 6.94 -8.30 -4.37
CA VAL A 33 7.23 -6.88 -4.16
C VAL A 33 8.04 -6.34 -5.35
N ARG A 34 7.52 -5.33 -6.03
CA ARG A 34 8.19 -4.66 -7.17
C ARG A 34 8.40 -3.18 -6.89
N GLU A 35 9.62 -2.81 -6.53
CA GLU A 35 9.99 -1.40 -6.39
C GLU A 35 10.15 -0.76 -7.76
N GLN A 36 9.20 0.08 -8.14
CA GLN A 36 9.17 0.72 -9.46
C GLN A 36 8.59 2.13 -9.39
N VAL A 37 8.98 2.99 -10.32
CA VAL A 37 8.34 4.31 -10.43
C VAL A 37 6.88 4.09 -10.81
N LEU A 38 5.98 4.66 -10.02
CA LEU A 38 4.55 4.64 -10.27
C LEU A 38 4.12 5.96 -10.90
N SER A 39 3.34 5.86 -11.97
CA SER A 39 2.66 7.01 -12.54
C SER A 39 1.32 7.24 -11.83
N ARG A 40 0.74 8.45 -11.93
CA ARG A 40 -0.51 8.78 -11.25
C ARG A 40 -1.65 7.87 -11.69
N GLU A 41 -1.71 7.57 -12.98
CA GLU A 41 -2.72 6.70 -13.58
C GLU A 41 -2.65 5.26 -13.07
N SER A 42 -1.47 4.78 -12.63
CA SER A 42 -1.35 3.46 -12.02
C SER A 42 -2.13 3.34 -10.71
N LEU A 43 -2.34 4.46 -9.99
CA LEU A 43 -3.15 4.48 -8.76
C LEU A 43 -4.63 4.24 -9.03
N TYR A 44 -5.13 4.68 -10.19
CA TYR A 44 -6.54 4.48 -10.57
C TYR A 44 -6.81 3.06 -11.10
N LEU A 45 -5.77 2.39 -11.60
CA LEU A 45 -5.85 1.03 -12.13
C LEU A 45 -5.50 -0.04 -11.10
N ALA A 46 -5.02 0.36 -9.93
CA ALA A 46 -4.64 -0.56 -8.86
C ALA A 46 -5.88 -1.24 -8.25
N ASP A 47 -5.75 -2.53 -7.96
CA ASP A 47 -6.78 -3.29 -7.23
C ASP A 47 -6.89 -2.81 -5.76
N GLU A 48 -5.76 -2.44 -5.17
CA GLU A 48 -5.64 -1.95 -3.80
C GLU A 48 -4.59 -0.84 -3.71
N VAL A 49 -4.87 0.18 -2.90
CA VAL A 49 -3.90 1.21 -2.52
C VAL A 49 -3.95 1.34 -1.00
N PHE A 50 -2.78 1.45 -0.38
CA PHE A 50 -2.66 1.76 1.04
C PHE A 50 -1.48 2.72 1.27
N MET A 51 -1.54 3.46 2.36
CA MET A 51 -0.45 4.29 2.84
C MET A 51 0.24 3.61 4.01
N SER A 52 1.55 3.83 4.12
CA SER A 52 2.35 3.33 5.24
C SER A 52 3.07 4.48 5.96
N GLY A 53 3.09 4.47 7.30
CA GLY A 53 3.91 5.39 8.09
C GLY A 53 3.78 5.14 9.59
N THR A 54 4.64 5.74 10.42
CA THR A 54 4.62 5.47 11.87
C THR A 54 3.29 5.84 12.54
N ALA A 55 2.67 6.94 12.14
CA ALA A 55 1.36 7.37 12.67
C ALA A 55 0.16 6.87 11.86
N ALA A 56 0.39 6.54 10.58
CA ALA A 56 -0.63 6.03 9.67
C ALA A 56 -0.73 4.49 9.69
N GLU A 57 0.26 3.83 10.29
CA GLU A 57 0.50 2.39 10.25
C GLU A 57 0.33 1.83 8.83
N ILE A 58 -0.67 1.00 8.58
CA ILE A 58 -1.17 0.61 7.27
C ILE A 58 -2.60 1.13 7.17
N THR A 59 -2.80 2.13 6.31
CA THR A 59 -4.11 2.72 6.07
C THR A 59 -4.57 2.40 4.64
N PRO A 60 -5.70 1.69 4.44
CA PRO A 60 -6.27 1.49 3.12
C PRO A 60 -6.82 2.79 2.53
N VAL A 61 -6.61 2.99 1.23
CA VAL A 61 -7.13 4.13 0.46
C VAL A 61 -8.28 3.63 -0.41
N ARG A 62 -9.49 4.15 -0.14
CA ARG A 62 -10.71 3.77 -0.86
C ARG A 62 -10.91 4.50 -2.19
N SER A 63 -10.30 5.68 -2.32
CA SER A 63 -10.43 6.52 -3.51
C SER A 63 -9.24 7.46 -3.63
N VAL A 64 -8.79 7.72 -4.86
CA VAL A 64 -7.77 8.72 -5.19
C VAL A 64 -8.42 9.73 -6.12
N ASP A 65 -8.37 11.03 -5.76
CA ASP A 65 -8.99 12.12 -6.53
C ASP A 65 -10.49 11.93 -6.84
N GLY A 66 -11.23 11.26 -5.93
CA GLY A 66 -12.64 10.93 -6.13
C GLY A 66 -12.89 9.73 -7.04
N ILE A 67 -11.85 9.13 -7.63
CA ILE A 67 -11.94 7.87 -8.37
C ILE A 67 -11.79 6.72 -7.38
N GLN A 68 -12.75 5.80 -7.38
CA GLN A 68 -12.72 4.62 -6.52
C GLN A 68 -11.58 3.69 -6.94
N VAL A 69 -10.81 3.21 -5.95
CA VAL A 69 -9.76 2.21 -6.16
C VAL A 69 -10.34 0.83 -5.86
N GLY A 70 -10.23 -0.10 -6.82
CA GLY A 70 -10.80 -1.44 -6.72
C GLY A 70 -12.26 -1.44 -6.26
N GLU A 71 -12.57 -2.23 -5.23
CA GLU A 71 -13.92 -2.32 -4.65
C GLU A 71 -14.27 -1.19 -3.65
N GLY A 72 -13.39 -0.20 -3.48
CA GLY A 72 -13.60 0.91 -2.53
C GLY A 72 -13.56 0.46 -1.06
N ARG A 73 -12.99 -0.71 -0.78
CA ARG A 73 -12.86 -1.32 0.54
C ARG A 73 -11.45 -1.85 0.74
N CYS A 74 -11.08 -2.13 1.99
CA CYS A 74 -9.82 -2.77 2.33
C CYS A 74 -9.75 -4.17 1.70
N GLY A 75 -8.86 -4.34 0.73
CA GLY A 75 -8.72 -5.59 -0.02
C GLY A 75 -7.91 -6.65 0.73
N PRO A 76 -7.82 -7.87 0.15
CA PRO A 76 -7.18 -9.01 0.77
C PRO A 76 -5.70 -8.77 1.08
N VAL A 77 -4.93 -8.11 0.21
CA VAL A 77 -3.48 -7.91 0.44
C VAL A 77 -3.21 -6.92 1.57
N THR A 78 -4.01 -5.87 1.66
CA THR A 78 -3.94 -4.96 2.79
C THR A 78 -4.29 -5.69 4.09
N LYS A 79 -5.29 -6.60 4.07
CA LYS A 79 -5.70 -7.41 5.24
C LYS A 79 -4.72 -8.50 5.65
N THR A 80 -3.84 -8.97 4.77
CA THR A 80 -2.84 -10.00 5.11
C THR A 80 -1.83 -9.48 6.13
N HIS A 81 -1.65 -8.15 6.21
CA HIS A 81 -0.79 -7.55 7.22
C HIS A 81 -1.44 -7.62 8.61
N PRO A 82 -0.64 -7.69 9.70
CA PRO A 82 -1.17 -7.81 11.06
C PRO A 82 -2.24 -6.77 11.35
N ALA A 83 -3.40 -7.22 11.84
CA ALA A 83 -4.53 -6.34 12.13
C ALA A 83 -4.19 -5.22 13.13
N SER A 84 -3.16 -5.39 13.95
CA SER A 84 -2.63 -4.37 14.86
C SER A 84 -2.04 -3.16 14.14
N LEU A 85 -1.70 -3.27 12.86
CA LEU A 85 -1.20 -2.17 12.03
C LEU A 85 -2.30 -1.60 11.12
N LEU A 86 -3.51 -2.15 11.13
CA LEU A 86 -4.59 -1.68 10.28
C LEU A 86 -5.35 -0.59 10.99
N ARG A 87 -5.26 0.64 10.44
CA ARG A 87 -6.02 1.77 10.96
C ARG A 87 -7.18 2.10 10.02
N PRO A 88 -8.44 1.86 10.43
CA PRO A 88 -9.60 2.29 9.65
C PRO A 88 -9.73 3.79 9.78
N LEU A 89 -9.30 4.52 8.75
CA LEU A 89 -9.53 5.95 8.70
C LEU A 89 -10.88 6.24 8.03
N HIS A 90 -11.74 6.91 8.78
CA HIS A 90 -13.02 7.45 8.33
C HIS A 90 -12.79 8.83 7.68
N TRP A 91 -12.47 8.84 6.40
CA TRP A 91 -12.58 10.05 5.56
C TRP A 91 -13.21 9.71 4.22
#